data_AF-A0A545SCA6-F1
#
_entry.id   AF-A0A545SCA6-F1
#
_cell.length_a   1.000
_cell.length_b   1.000
_cell.length_c   1.000
_cell.angle_alpha   90.00
_cell.angle_beta   90.00
_cell.angle_gamma   90.00
#
_symmetry.space_group_name_H-M   'P 1'
#
loop_
_entity.id
_entity.type
_entity.pdbx_description
1 polymer ?
#
loop_
_entity_poly.entity_id
_entity_poly.type
_entity_poly.pdbx_seq_one_letter_code
_entity_poly.pdbx_strand_id
1 'polypeptide(L)'
;MLQDRLKPFINRYDEITSLLSSPDITNDIKKMTDLSREQSNMSQLVEKAKSYIANIQSIEENKLLLDDEELGELAKEELIELEASLPILEEEMKILLIPKDPNDDRNIFLELRAGAGGDESALFVADVFKMYLRFAESVNWKVEIVSSADGSAGGYKEIIAQIRGTSVYSKL
;
A
#
# COMPACT_ATOMS: atom_id res chain seq x y z
N MET A 1 19.46 12.31 -11.36
CA MET A 1 18.86 12.91 -10.14
C MET A 1 17.73 12.01 -9.66
N LEU A 2 17.10 12.26 -8.49
CA LEU A 2 15.98 11.43 -8.00
C LEU A 2 14.85 11.34 -9.04
N GLN A 3 14.56 12.44 -9.72
CA GLN A 3 13.65 12.53 -10.85
C GLN A 3 13.87 11.47 -11.94
N ASP A 4 15.13 11.17 -12.30
CA ASP A 4 15.41 10.17 -13.34
C ASP A 4 15.11 8.74 -12.88
N ARG A 5 15.18 8.48 -11.57
CA ARG A 5 14.81 7.20 -10.98
C ARG A 5 13.29 7.00 -10.94
N LEU A 6 12.51 8.08 -10.97
CA LEU A 6 11.03 8.04 -10.93
C LEU A 6 10.41 7.85 -12.32
N LYS A 7 11.05 8.34 -13.38
CA LYS A 7 10.56 8.23 -14.77
C LYS A 7 10.16 6.80 -15.18
N PRO A 8 10.93 5.74 -14.88
CA PRO A 8 10.53 4.37 -15.22
C PRO A 8 9.19 3.96 -14.60
N PHE A 9 8.93 4.36 -13.35
CA PHE A 9 7.68 4.03 -12.67
C PHE A 9 6.49 4.76 -13.29
N ILE A 10 6.66 6.05 -13.61
CA ILE A 10 5.62 6.84 -14.29
C ILE A 10 5.32 6.24 -15.67
N ASN A 11 6.35 5.95 -16.46
CA ASN A 11 6.19 5.37 -17.79
C ASN A 11 5.48 4.02 -17.74
N ARG A 12 5.84 3.15 -16.78
CA ARG A 12 5.20 1.86 -16.60
C ARG A 12 3.74 2.01 -16.18
N TYR A 13 3.43 2.96 -15.30
CA TYR A 13 2.05 3.24 -14.90
C TYR A 13 1.19 3.73 -16.07
N ASP A 14 1.72 4.65 -16.87
CA ASP A 14 1.02 5.18 -18.04
C ASP A 14 0.85 4.07 -19.12
N GLU A 15 1.85 3.19 -19.29
CA GLU A 15 1.75 1.99 -20.14
C GLU A 15 0.62 1.06 -19.68
N ILE A 16 0.58 0.71 -18.38
CA ILE A 16 -0.48 -0.15 -17.82
C ILE A 16 -1.85 0.51 -18.00
N THR A 17 -1.95 1.81 -17.77
CA THR A 17 -3.19 2.58 -17.94
C THR A 17 -3.68 2.53 -19.39
N SER A 18 -2.76 2.63 -20.36
CA SER A 18 -3.07 2.47 -21.78
C SER A 18 -3.54 1.04 -22.10
N LEU A 19 -2.83 0.03 -21.58
CA LEU A 19 -3.20 -1.39 -21.77
C LEU A 19 -4.59 -1.71 -21.19
N LEU A 20 -4.91 -1.20 -20.00
CA LEU A 20 -6.23 -1.36 -19.37
C LEU A 20 -7.35 -0.64 -20.11
N SER A 21 -7.01 0.38 -20.91
CA SER A 21 -7.96 1.12 -21.75
C SER A 21 -8.13 0.50 -23.14
N SER A 22 -7.31 -0.50 -23.50
CA SER A 22 -7.39 -1.18 -24.80
C SER A 22 -8.62 -2.10 -24.87
N PRO A 23 -9.35 -2.12 -26.00
CA PRO A 23 -10.46 -3.06 -26.21
C PRO A 23 -10.06 -4.53 -26.03
N ASP A 24 -8.80 -4.87 -26.36
CA ASP A 24 -8.29 -6.24 -26.34
C ASP A 24 -8.18 -6.83 -24.93
N ILE A 25 -8.05 -5.99 -23.89
CA ILE A 25 -7.86 -6.47 -22.51
C ILE A 25 -9.15 -7.05 -21.92
N THR A 26 -10.31 -6.63 -22.44
CA THR A 26 -11.62 -7.09 -21.96
C THR A 26 -11.86 -8.59 -22.19
N ASN A 27 -11.12 -9.18 -23.13
CA ASN A 27 -11.19 -10.62 -23.43
C ASN A 27 -10.30 -11.48 -22.53
N ASP A 28 -9.42 -10.88 -21.72
CA ASP A 28 -8.51 -11.60 -20.81
C ASP A 28 -8.65 -11.06 -19.37
N ILE A 29 -9.64 -11.61 -18.66
CA ILE A 29 -9.97 -11.24 -17.26
C ILE A 29 -8.75 -11.42 -16.34
N LYS A 30 -7.92 -12.45 -16.58
CA LYS A 30 -6.75 -12.71 -15.74
C LYS A 30 -5.72 -11.60 -15.92
N LYS A 31 -5.38 -11.29 -17.17
CA LYS A 31 -4.44 -10.21 -17.49
C LYS A 31 -4.96 -8.85 -17.04
N MET A 32 -6.25 -8.58 -17.18
CA MET A 32 -6.90 -7.38 -16.65
C MET A 32 -6.71 -7.28 -15.13
N THR A 33 -6.96 -8.38 -14.40
CA THR A 33 -6.83 -8.42 -12.94
C THR A 33 -5.38 -8.16 -12.50
N ASP A 34 -4.41 -8.78 -13.18
CA ASP A 34 -3.00 -8.63 -12.86
C ASP A 34 -2.52 -7.18 -13.13
N LEU A 35 -2.90 -6.58 -14.26
CA LEU A 35 -2.58 -5.20 -14.61
C LEU A 35 -3.25 -4.19 -13.66
N SER A 36 -4.53 -4.39 -13.32
CA SER A 36 -5.22 -3.51 -12.36
C SER A 36 -4.57 -3.55 -10.98
N ARG A 37 -4.07 -4.72 -10.54
CA ARG A 37 -3.32 -4.84 -9.29
C ARG A 37 -1.98 -4.11 -9.38
N GLU A 38 -1.24 -4.30 -10.47
CA GLU A 38 0.02 -3.60 -10.71
C GLU A 38 -0.18 -2.06 -10.69
N GLN A 39 -1.19 -1.56 -11.41
CA GLN A 39 -1.55 -0.14 -11.42
C GLN A 39 -1.89 0.37 -10.01
N SER A 40 -2.75 -0.34 -9.28
CA SER A 40 -3.14 0.03 -7.92
C SER A 40 -1.95 0.06 -6.95
N ASN A 41 -0.97 -0.82 -7.16
CA ASN A 41 0.24 -0.86 -6.32
C ASN A 41 1.21 0.29 -6.62
N MET A 42 1.18 0.83 -7.84
CA MET A 42 2.04 1.91 -8.29
C MET A 42 1.42 3.31 -8.15
N SER A 43 0.09 3.40 -8.01
CA SER A 43 -0.65 4.67 -8.07
C SER A 43 -0.12 5.73 -7.10
N GLN A 44 0.07 5.38 -5.83
CA GLN A 44 0.54 6.31 -4.80
C GLN A 44 1.97 6.79 -5.07
N LEU A 45 2.87 5.90 -5.50
CA LEU A 45 4.23 6.28 -5.87
C LEU A 45 4.24 7.24 -7.05
N VAL A 46 3.43 6.96 -8.07
CA VAL A 46 3.35 7.76 -9.30
C VAL A 46 2.72 9.12 -9.05
N GLU A 47 1.67 9.19 -8.23
CA GLU A 47 1.05 10.45 -7.82
C GLU A 47 2.07 11.36 -7.12
N LYS A 48 2.77 10.83 -6.11
CA LYS A 48 3.81 11.57 -5.39
C LYS A 48 5.00 11.94 -6.27
N ALA A 49 5.40 11.06 -7.18
CA ALA A 49 6.44 11.34 -8.15
C ALA A 49 6.06 12.48 -9.10
N LYS A 50 4.81 12.52 -9.59
CA LYS A 50 4.30 13.61 -10.43
C LYS A 50 4.27 14.92 -9.64
N SER A 51 3.82 14.91 -8.39
CA SER A 51 3.86 16.10 -7.51
C SER A 51 5.29 16.61 -7.28
N TYR A 52 6.25 15.72 -7.03
CA TYR A 52 7.66 16.10 -6.85
C TYR A 52 8.24 16.74 -8.12
N ILE A 53 7.97 16.16 -9.29
CA ILE A 53 8.42 16.72 -10.57
C ILE A 53 7.81 18.09 -10.83
N ALA A 54 6.50 18.23 -10.59
CA ALA A 54 5.82 19.52 -10.74
C ALA A 54 6.40 20.57 -9.79
N ASN A 55 6.69 20.20 -8.54
CA ASN A 55 7.29 21.11 -7.57
C ASN A 55 8.68 21.61 -8.02
N ILE A 56 9.55 20.72 -8.51
CA ILE A 56 10.84 21.12 -9.12
C ILE A 56 10.63 22.09 -10.28
N GLN A 57 9.67 21.82 -11.16
CA GLN A 57 9.37 22.69 -12.30
C GLN A 57 8.88 24.06 -11.83
N SER A 58 7.98 24.12 -10.85
CA SER A 58 7.50 25.38 -10.27
C SER A 58 8.61 26.18 -9.58
N ILE A 59 9.59 25.52 -8.97
CA ILE A 59 10.79 26.18 -8.42
C ILE A 59 11.63 26.79 -9.54
N GLU A 60 11.85 26.06 -10.63
CA GLU A 60 12.60 26.57 -11.78
C GLU A 60 11.87 27.76 -12.44
N GLU A 61 10.56 27.66 -12.62
CA GLU A 61 9.71 28.73 -13.17
C GLU A 61 9.72 29.98 -12.28
N ASN A 62 9.51 29.83 -10.97
CA ASN A 62 9.54 30.96 -10.04
C ASN A 62 10.93 31.61 -9.93
N LYS A 63 12.01 30.84 -10.07
CA LYS A 63 13.38 31.39 -10.13
C LYS A 63 13.59 32.32 -11.33
N LEU A 64 12.91 32.08 -12.44
CA LEU A 64 12.96 32.93 -13.63
C LEU A 64 12.18 34.24 -13.47
N LEU A 65 11.22 34.29 -12.55
CA LEU A 65 10.35 35.45 -12.28
C LEU A 65 10.88 36.36 -11.17
N LEU A 66 11.99 36.01 -10.50
CA LEU A 66 12.53 36.76 -9.36
C LEU A 66 12.88 38.23 -9.67
N ASP A 67 13.29 38.50 -10.91
CA ASP A 67 13.68 39.84 -11.36
C ASP A 67 12.50 40.62 -11.98
N ASP A 68 11.30 40.06 -11.99
CA ASP A 68 10.08 40.71 -12.50
C ASP A 68 9.53 41.71 -11.45
N GLU A 69 9.27 42.95 -11.87
CA GLU A 69 8.81 44.02 -10.97
C GLU A 69 7.39 43.81 -10.42
N GLU A 70 6.54 43.04 -11.12
CA GLU A 70 5.16 42.76 -10.71
C GLU A 70 5.05 41.41 -9.99
N LEU A 71 5.81 40.41 -10.45
CA LEU A 71 5.70 39.03 -9.97
C LEU A 71 6.81 38.58 -9.00
N GLY A 72 7.92 39.31 -8.89
CA GLY A 72 9.11 38.86 -8.15
C GLY A 72 8.89 38.63 -6.66
N GLU A 73 8.08 39.45 -5.99
CA GLU A 73 7.76 39.24 -4.56
C GLU A 73 6.85 38.01 -4.36
N LEU A 74 5.88 37.80 -5.25
CA LEU A 74 5.02 36.62 -5.21
C LEU A 74 5.83 35.34 -5.48
N ALA A 75 6.74 35.37 -6.47
CA ALA A 75 7.63 34.26 -6.77
C ALA A 75 8.56 33.90 -5.60
N LYS A 76 9.04 34.89 -4.82
CA LYS A 76 9.82 34.65 -3.60
C LYS A 76 9.02 33.94 -2.53
N GLU A 77 7.78 34.37 -2.28
CA GLU A 77 6.90 33.74 -1.30
C GLU A 77 6.61 32.28 -1.68
N GLU A 78 6.26 32.02 -2.94
CA GLU A 78 6.04 30.67 -3.45
C GLU A 78 7.28 29.78 -3.35
N LEU A 79 8.46 30.32 -3.67
CA LEU A 79 9.72 29.58 -3.57
C LEU A 79 10.00 29.07 -2.15
N ILE A 80 9.65 29.84 -1.11
CA ILE A 80 9.83 29.42 0.28
C ILE A 80 9.00 28.17 0.57
N GLU A 81 7.75 28.12 0.11
CA GLU A 81 6.85 26.97 0.32
C GLU A 81 7.26 25.75 -0.51
N LEU A 82 7.64 25.98 -1.77
CA LEU A 82 8.07 24.93 -2.69
C LEU A 82 9.38 24.28 -2.21
N GLU A 83 10.38 25.07 -1.83
CA GLU A 83 11.65 24.56 -1.32
C GLU A 83 11.51 23.86 0.03
N ALA A 84 10.58 24.31 0.89
CA ALA A 84 10.28 23.64 2.16
C ALA A 84 9.56 22.29 1.98
N SER A 85 8.76 22.14 0.92
CA SER A 85 7.99 20.91 0.65
C SER A 85 8.79 19.83 -0.07
N LEU A 86 9.86 20.18 -0.80
CA LEU A 86 10.77 19.22 -1.44
C LEU A 86 11.29 18.12 -0.49
N PRO A 87 11.93 18.41 0.65
CA PRO A 87 12.47 17.36 1.51
C PRO A 87 11.39 16.42 2.06
N ILE A 88 10.17 16.92 2.26
CA ILE A 88 9.02 16.11 2.71
C ILE A 88 8.63 15.12 1.61
N LEU A 89 8.49 15.62 0.37
CA LEU A 89 8.19 14.77 -0.79
C LEU A 89 9.29 13.75 -1.04
N GLU A 90 10.56 14.10 -0.85
CA GLU A 90 11.68 13.18 -1.00
C GLU A 90 11.65 12.03 0.02
N GLU A 91 11.37 12.32 1.29
CA GLU A 91 11.24 11.28 2.32
C GLU A 91 10.03 10.38 2.08
N GLU A 92 8.87 10.94 1.74
CA GLU A 92 7.69 10.15 1.36
C GLU A 92 7.99 9.20 0.19
N MET A 93 8.68 9.70 -0.84
CA MET A 93 9.07 8.88 -2.00
C MET A 93 10.10 7.81 -1.65
N LYS A 94 11.08 8.09 -0.77
CA LYS A 94 12.06 7.07 -0.34
C LYS A 94 11.37 5.86 0.26
N ILE A 95 10.32 6.08 1.05
CA ILE A 95 9.51 4.99 1.63
C ILE A 95 8.77 4.24 0.53
N LEU A 96 8.15 4.95 -0.42
CA LEU A 96 7.38 4.34 -1.51
C LEU A 96 8.25 3.61 -2.55
N LEU A 97 9.55 3.93 -2.63
CA LEU A 97 10.52 3.25 -3.48
C LEU A 97 11.02 1.93 -2.91
N ILE A 98 10.70 1.62 -1.65
CA ILE A 98 11.02 0.32 -1.06
C ILE A 98 10.22 -0.74 -1.82
N PRO A 99 10.87 -1.75 -2.43
CA PRO A 99 10.17 -2.80 -3.14
C PRO A 99 9.18 -3.50 -2.19
N LYS A 100 7.91 -3.56 -2.58
CA LYS A 100 6.93 -4.39 -1.89
C LYS A 100 7.31 -5.86 -2.04
N ASP A 101 7.05 -6.67 -1.01
CA ASP A 101 7.20 -8.11 -1.12
C ASP A 101 6.09 -8.64 -2.05
N PRO A 102 6.40 -9.50 -3.04
CA PRO A 102 5.38 -10.10 -3.91
C PRO A 102 4.31 -10.91 -3.15
N ASN A 103 4.53 -11.21 -1.87
CA ASN A 103 3.59 -11.89 -1.00
C ASN A 103 2.73 -10.94 -0.17
N ASP A 104 3.04 -9.63 -0.10
CA ASP A 104 2.35 -8.67 0.76
C ASP A 104 0.83 -8.70 0.58
N ASP A 105 0.38 -8.81 -0.68
CA ASP A 105 -1.05 -8.84 -1.06
C ASP A 105 -1.69 -10.24 -1.00
N ARG A 106 -0.96 -11.26 -0.52
CA ARG A 106 -1.52 -12.61 -0.43
C ARG A 106 -2.42 -12.74 0.79
N ASN A 107 -3.49 -13.51 0.59
CA ASN A 107 -4.31 -14.03 1.68
C ASN A 107 -3.48 -15.05 2.49
N ILE A 108 -3.83 -15.23 3.75
CA ILE A 108 -3.12 -16.16 4.64
C ILE A 108 -4.06 -17.22 5.21
N PHE A 109 -3.45 -18.31 5.71
CA PHE A 109 -4.07 -19.18 6.68
C PHE A 109 -3.46 -18.87 8.05
N LEU A 110 -4.30 -18.46 9.00
CA LEU A 110 -3.91 -18.29 10.39
C LEU A 110 -4.19 -19.60 11.11
N GLU A 111 -3.14 -20.20 11.66
CA GLU A 111 -3.20 -21.42 12.46
C GLU A 111 -2.80 -21.12 13.90
N LEU A 112 -3.72 -21.32 14.83
CA LEU A 112 -3.48 -21.16 16.26
C LEU A 112 -3.66 -22.52 16.93
N ARG A 113 -2.65 -22.94 17.70
CA ARG A 113 -2.62 -24.22 18.41
C ARG A 113 -2.35 -24.02 19.88
N ALA A 114 -3.08 -24.74 20.71
CA ALA A 114 -2.89 -24.75 22.15
C ALA A 114 -1.53 -25.40 22.48
N GLY A 115 -0.70 -24.66 23.22
CA GLY A 115 0.58 -25.15 23.73
C GLY A 115 0.42 -25.93 25.04
N ALA A 116 1.48 -25.93 25.86
CA ALA A 116 1.42 -26.44 27.22
C ALA A 116 0.43 -25.65 28.07
N GLY A 117 -0.23 -26.31 29.03
CA GLY A 117 -1.21 -25.67 29.91
C GLY A 117 -2.66 -26.16 29.76
N GLY A 118 -2.90 -27.28 29.09
CA GLY A 118 -4.20 -27.98 29.17
C GLY A 118 -5.40 -27.17 28.69
N ASP A 119 -6.37 -26.96 29.57
CA ASP A 119 -7.61 -26.25 29.24
C ASP A 119 -7.41 -24.73 29.17
N GLU A 120 -6.50 -24.17 29.97
CA GLU A 120 -6.18 -22.75 29.95
C GLU A 120 -5.56 -22.31 28.62
N SER A 121 -4.74 -23.17 28.00
CA SER A 121 -4.15 -22.86 26.69
C SER A 121 -5.21 -22.87 25.58
N ALA A 122 -6.23 -23.73 25.66
CA ALA A 122 -7.33 -23.73 24.69
C ALA A 122 -8.21 -22.48 24.80
N LEU A 123 -8.47 -22.00 26.02
CA LEU A 123 -9.17 -20.73 26.25
C LEU A 123 -8.36 -19.54 25.70
N PHE A 124 -7.05 -19.53 25.93
CA PHE A 124 -6.18 -18.48 25.40
C PHE A 124 -6.16 -18.43 23.86
N VAL A 125 -6.13 -19.59 23.19
CA VAL A 125 -6.26 -19.65 21.73
C VAL A 125 -7.54 -18.99 21.25
N ALA A 126 -8.67 -19.20 21.94
CA ALA A 126 -9.93 -18.57 21.59
C ALA A 126 -9.90 -17.04 21.77
N ASP A 127 -9.26 -16.55 22.83
CA ASP A 127 -9.08 -15.11 23.05
C ASP A 127 -8.20 -14.47 21.97
N VAL A 128 -7.09 -15.12 21.62
CA VAL A 128 -6.20 -14.68 20.54
C VAL A 128 -6.93 -14.69 19.19
N PHE A 129 -7.70 -15.75 18.91
CA PHE A 129 -8.50 -15.80 17.69
C PHE A 129 -9.53 -14.67 17.65
N LYS A 130 -10.20 -14.38 18.78
CA LYS A 130 -11.13 -13.27 18.90
C LYS A 130 -10.47 -11.91 18.70
N MET A 131 -9.23 -11.74 19.18
CA MET A 131 -8.42 -10.55 18.91
C MET A 131 -8.17 -10.38 17.41
N TYR A 132 -7.73 -11.44 16.72
CA TYR A 132 -7.51 -11.39 15.27
C TYR A 132 -8.80 -11.15 14.47
N LEU A 133 -9.93 -11.73 14.89
CA LEU A 133 -11.24 -11.43 14.28
C LEU A 133 -11.57 -9.94 14.37
N ARG A 134 -11.38 -9.32 15.54
CA ARG A 134 -11.64 -7.89 15.73
C ARG A 134 -10.70 -7.00 14.92
N PHE A 135 -9.44 -7.39 14.80
CA PHE A 135 -8.49 -6.70 13.93
C PHE A 135 -8.89 -6.84 12.45
N ALA A 136 -9.22 -8.04 12.00
CA ALA A 136 -9.66 -8.29 10.62
C ALA A 136 -10.92 -7.47 10.26
N GLU A 137 -11.89 -7.38 11.18
CA GLU A 137 -13.08 -6.54 11.02
C GLU A 137 -12.72 -5.04 10.85
N SER A 138 -11.76 -4.52 11.62
CA SER A 138 -11.39 -3.09 11.58
C SER A 138 -10.71 -2.66 10.28
N VAL A 139 -10.12 -3.61 9.55
CA VAL A 139 -9.50 -3.40 8.23
C VAL A 139 -10.30 -4.02 7.07
N ASN A 140 -11.57 -4.36 7.30
CA ASN A 140 -12.49 -4.94 6.31
C ASN A 140 -11.98 -6.24 5.65
N TRP A 141 -11.28 -7.09 6.39
CA TRP A 141 -10.91 -8.42 5.94
C TRP A 141 -12.02 -9.43 6.20
N LYS A 142 -12.12 -10.40 5.30
CA LYS A 142 -13.03 -11.55 5.44
C LYS A 142 -12.29 -12.70 6.12
N VAL A 143 -12.84 -13.22 7.21
CA VAL A 143 -12.32 -14.40 7.91
C VAL A 143 -13.29 -15.57 7.71
N GLU A 144 -12.74 -16.73 7.34
CA GLU A 144 -13.49 -17.98 7.16
C GLU A 144 -12.81 -19.09 7.97
N ILE A 145 -13.52 -19.70 8.91
CA ILE A 145 -12.98 -20.83 9.68
C ILE A 145 -12.93 -22.05 8.77
N VAL A 146 -11.75 -22.63 8.63
CA VAL A 146 -11.48 -23.80 7.78
C VAL A 146 -11.58 -25.09 8.59
N SER A 147 -11.04 -25.06 9.81
CA SER A 147 -11.05 -26.19 10.75
C SER A 147 -10.97 -25.66 12.18
N SER A 148 -11.59 -26.36 13.12
CA SER A 148 -11.42 -26.12 14.55
C SER A 148 -11.50 -27.42 15.32
N ALA A 149 -10.73 -27.50 16.40
CA ALA A 149 -10.77 -28.57 17.38
C ALA A 149 -10.98 -27.94 18.75
N ASP A 150 -12.07 -28.28 19.42
CA ASP A 150 -12.47 -27.64 20.67
C ASP A 150 -11.66 -28.14 21.87
N GLY A 151 -11.48 -27.26 22.86
CA GLY A 151 -10.95 -27.60 24.17
C GLY A 151 -11.96 -28.35 25.03
N SER A 152 -11.46 -29.13 26.01
CA SER A 152 -12.31 -29.91 26.92
C SER A 152 -13.16 -29.03 27.83
N ALA A 153 -12.62 -27.89 28.29
CA ALA A 153 -13.34 -26.89 29.07
C ALA A 153 -13.79 -25.66 28.25
N GLY A 154 -13.84 -25.77 26.93
CA GLY A 154 -14.10 -24.67 26.00
C GLY A 154 -12.82 -24.11 25.36
N GLY A 155 -12.99 -23.11 24.50
CA GLY A 155 -11.92 -22.60 23.65
C GLY A 155 -11.51 -23.59 22.55
N TYR A 156 -10.29 -23.44 22.01
CA TYR A 156 -9.81 -24.26 20.89
C TYR A 156 -8.44 -24.88 21.17
N LYS A 157 -8.32 -26.21 21.02
CA LYS A 157 -7.02 -26.88 20.91
C LYS A 157 -6.31 -26.50 19.61
N GLU A 158 -7.07 -26.34 18.53
CA GLU A 158 -6.58 -25.87 17.24
C GLU A 158 -7.68 -25.08 16.55
N ILE A 159 -7.31 -23.99 15.88
CA ILE A 159 -8.19 -23.30 14.94
C ILE A 159 -7.39 -22.84 13.73
N ILE A 160 -7.92 -23.13 12.55
CA ILE A 160 -7.36 -22.73 11.27
C ILE A 160 -8.41 -21.85 10.59
N ALA A 161 -8.04 -20.62 10.26
CA ALA A 161 -8.91 -19.69 9.55
C ALA A 161 -8.20 -19.14 8.32
N GLN A 162 -8.94 -19.01 7.23
CA GLN A 162 -8.49 -18.29 6.05
C GLN A 162 -8.86 -16.81 6.21
N ILE A 163 -7.86 -15.93 6.09
CA ILE A 163 -8.06 -14.47 6.13
C ILE A 163 -7.82 -13.92 4.74
N ARG A 164 -8.84 -13.27 4.17
CA ARG A 164 -8.83 -12.70 2.83
C ARG A 164 -9.06 -11.20 2.86
N GLY A 165 -8.27 -10.45 2.09
CA GLY A 165 -8.40 -9.00 2.00
C GLY A 165 -7.18 -8.35 1.36
N THR A 166 -7.11 -7.02 1.44
CA THR A 166 -5.98 -6.26 0.91
C THR A 166 -4.81 -6.29 1.88
N SER A 167 -3.64 -6.67 1.38
CA SER A 167 -2.37 -6.68 2.11
C SER A 167 -2.40 -7.44 3.44
N VAL A 168 -2.96 -8.66 3.44
CA VAL A 168 -3.11 -9.49 4.65
C VAL A 168 -1.76 -9.93 5.18
N TYR A 169 -0.92 -10.50 4.31
CA TYR A 169 0.39 -11.05 4.66
C TYR A 169 1.36 -9.99 5.20
N SER A 170 1.28 -8.74 4.73
CA SER A 170 2.20 -7.70 5.18
C SER A 170 1.88 -7.15 6.57
N LYS A 171 0.67 -7.41 7.08
CA LYS A 171 0.14 -6.85 8.34
C LYS A 171 0.01 -7.87 9.46
N LEU A 172 0.16 -9.16 9.18
CA LEU A 172 0.06 -10.29 10.12
C LEU A 172 1.26 -11.21 9.97
#